data_AF-A0A8T0Q5K9-F1
#
_entry.id   AF-A0A8T0Q5K9-F1
#
_cell.length_a   1.000
_cell.length_b   1.000
_cell.length_c   1.000
_cell.angle_alpha   90.00
_cell.angle_beta   90.00
_cell.angle_gamma   90.00
#
_symmetry.space_group_name_H-M   'P 1'
#
loop_
_entity.id
_entity.type
_entity.pdbx_description
1 polymer ?
#
loop_
_entity_poly.entity_id
_entity_poly.type
_entity_poly.pdbx_seq_one_letter_code
_entity_poly.pdbx_strand_id
1 'polypeptide(L)'
;MSDKEMARELLTIRKLFSDIQLCPKCRMPIVKTEGCNKMSCGNCGQLLCFRCGRAISGYDHFWNECELFELRQYSDVTPFERHLEEVQIGRRVKVQLTPIGSTIRCPKCRQRNFKDNEEYIFCWACRIHYCSLCRMRVDDKYMKSGHYRSSECVGLGNF
;
A
#
# COMPACT_ATOMS: atom_id res chain seq x y z
N MET A 1 -17.31 18.23 33.43
CA MET A 1 -16.61 17.32 32.50
C MET A 1 -17.04 15.90 32.85
N SER A 2 -17.48 15.13 31.85
CA SER A 2 -17.81 13.72 32.03
C SER A 2 -16.55 12.84 31.97
N ASP A 3 -16.59 11.66 32.57
CA ASP A 3 -15.48 10.70 32.55
C ASP A 3 -15.01 10.35 31.14
N LYS A 4 -15.92 10.39 30.16
CA LYS A 4 -15.60 10.17 28.73
C LYS A 4 -14.77 11.30 28.13
N GLU A 5 -14.98 12.53 28.56
CA GLU A 5 -14.21 13.68 28.12
C GLU A 5 -12.80 13.63 28.71
N MET A 6 -12.67 13.35 30.01
CA MET A 6 -11.37 13.16 30.67
C MET A 6 -10.56 12.02 30.03
N ALA A 7 -11.19 10.89 29.73
CA ALA A 7 -10.51 9.77 29.06
C ALA A 7 -9.97 10.15 27.68
N ARG A 8 -10.72 10.95 26.91
CA ARG A 8 -10.28 11.43 25.58
C ARG A 8 -9.10 12.40 25.69
N GLU A 9 -9.13 13.30 26.65
CA GLU A 9 -8.03 14.24 26.89
C GLU A 9 -6.75 13.51 27.28
N LEU A 10 -6.83 12.53 28.18
CA LEU A 10 -5.68 11.70 28.58
C LEU A 10 -5.09 10.91 27.41
N LEU A 11 -5.94 10.35 26.53
CA LEU A 11 -5.49 9.65 25.32
C LEU A 11 -4.81 10.61 24.33
N THR A 12 -5.32 11.84 24.21
CA THR A 12 -4.75 12.87 23.35
C THR A 12 -3.37 13.31 23.84
N ILE A 13 -3.24 13.55 25.15
CA ILE A 13 -1.96 13.87 25.81
C ILE A 13 -0.98 12.72 25.59
N ARG A 14 -1.38 11.47 25.84
CA ARG A 14 -0.52 10.30 25.63
C ARG A 14 0.00 10.21 24.20
N LYS A 15 -0.84 10.53 23.21
CA LYS A 15 -0.46 10.53 21.79
C LYS A 15 0.52 11.65 21.44
N LEU A 16 0.41 12.82 22.07
CA LEU A 16 1.36 13.93 21.87
C LEU A 16 2.76 13.59 22.41
N PHE A 17 2.84 12.79 23.47
CA PHE A 17 4.10 12.43 24.12
C PHE A 17 4.60 11.01 23.76
N SER A 18 4.02 10.35 22.75
CA SER A 18 4.44 8.99 22.36
C SER A 18 5.87 8.93 21.84
N ASP A 19 6.39 10.05 21.33
CA ASP A 19 7.72 10.17 20.76
C ASP A 19 8.78 10.55 21.79
N ILE A 20 8.44 10.51 23.09
CA ILE A 20 9.35 10.79 24.20
C ILE A 20 9.42 9.58 25.13
N GLN A 21 10.65 9.14 25.42
CA GLN A 21 10.95 8.12 26.42
C GLN A 21 11.97 8.65 27.43
N LEU A 22 11.87 8.24 28.69
CA LEU A 22 12.86 8.63 29.70
C LEU A 22 14.03 7.63 29.73
N CYS A 23 15.25 8.15 29.85
CA CYS A 23 16.41 7.29 30.08
C CYS A 23 16.26 6.53 31.41
N PRO A 24 16.38 5.19 31.43
CA PRO A 24 16.24 4.40 32.65
C PRO A 24 17.34 4.66 33.69
N LYS A 25 18.47 5.23 33.27
CA LYS A 25 19.62 5.52 34.13
C LYS A 25 19.62 6.95 34.68
N CYS A 26 19.49 7.95 33.81
CA CYS A 26 19.63 9.37 34.21
C CYS A 26 18.34 10.19 34.09
N ARG A 27 17.23 9.57 33.65
CA ARG A 27 15.92 10.20 33.41
C ARG A 27 15.91 11.35 32.39
N MET A 28 17.00 11.59 31.67
CA MET A 28 17.01 12.50 30.53
C MET A 28 15.94 12.08 29.51
N PRO A 29 15.07 12.98 29.04
CA PRO A 29 14.15 12.71 27.94
C PRO A 29 14.92 12.38 26.66
N ILE A 30 14.48 11.33 25.99
CA ILE A 30 14.99 10.85 24.72
C ILE A 30 13.84 10.97 23.73
N VAL A 31 14.04 11.73 22.67
CA VAL A 31 13.07 11.87 21.58
C VAL A 31 13.38 10.81 20.54
N LYS A 32 12.35 10.12 20.04
CA LYS A 32 12.54 9.15 18.96
C LYS A 32 13.01 9.86 17.69
N THR A 33 14.22 9.56 17.24
CA THR A 33 14.78 10.20 16.03
C THR A 33 14.42 9.42 14.78
N GLU A 34 14.46 8.07 14.82
CA GLU A 34 14.25 7.20 13.65
C GLU A 34 13.62 5.85 14.08
N GLY A 35 13.17 5.04 13.10
CA GLY A 35 12.35 3.83 13.31
C GLY A 35 12.98 2.68 14.12
N CYS A 36 14.21 2.85 14.64
CA CYS A 36 14.90 1.89 15.49
C CYS A 36 14.58 2.13 16.97
N ASN A 37 14.09 1.11 17.65
CA ASN A 37 13.82 1.13 19.08
C ASN A 37 15.10 0.96 19.92
N LYS A 38 16.22 0.53 19.35
CA LYS A 38 17.52 0.52 20.06
C LYS A 38 18.13 1.91 20.03
N MET A 39 17.95 2.66 21.11
CA MET A 39 18.46 4.03 21.25
C MET A 39 19.59 4.12 22.27
N SER A 40 20.41 5.17 22.16
CA SER A 40 21.44 5.51 23.14
C SER A 40 21.12 6.85 23.79
N CYS A 41 21.29 6.94 25.10
CA CYS A 41 21.13 8.21 25.80
C CYS A 41 22.32 9.13 25.52
N GLY A 42 22.09 10.29 24.89
CA GLY A 42 23.14 11.27 24.62
C GLY A 42 23.81 11.86 25.87
N ASN A 43 23.17 11.79 27.04
CA ASN A 43 23.73 12.30 28.29
C ASN A 43 24.65 11.29 29.01
N CYS A 44 24.22 10.02 29.13
CA CYS A 44 24.92 9.02 29.96
C CYS A 44 25.38 7.76 29.21
N GLY A 45 25.14 7.69 27.90
CA GLY A 45 25.50 6.57 27.03
C GLY A 45 24.66 5.30 27.20
N GLN A 46 23.73 5.25 28.15
CA GLN A 46 22.92 4.06 28.39
C GLN A 46 22.11 3.69 27.14
N LEU A 47 22.26 2.44 26.68
CA LEU A 47 21.39 1.87 25.66
C LEU A 47 20.04 1.51 26.27
N LEU A 48 18.96 1.81 25.55
CA LEU A 48 17.60 1.49 25.95
C LEU A 48 16.77 1.03 24.76
N CYS A 49 15.70 0.29 25.07
CA CYS A 49 14.60 0.07 24.13
C CYS A 49 13.59 1.20 24.26
N PHE A 50 13.38 1.98 23.20
CA PHE A 50 12.45 3.09 23.17
C PHE A 50 11.00 2.65 23.44
N ARG A 51 10.62 1.47 22.90
CA ARG A 51 9.27 0.89 23.01
C ARG A 51 8.87 0.55 24.46
N CYS A 52 9.78 -0.04 25.24
CA CYS A 52 9.49 -0.45 26.61
C CYS A 52 10.20 0.35 27.70
N GLY A 53 11.11 1.27 27.34
CA GLY A 53 11.88 2.11 28.26
C GLY A 53 12.98 1.39 29.05
N ARG A 54 13.18 0.08 28.84
CA ARG A 54 14.16 -0.71 29.61
C ARG A 54 15.59 -0.48 29.15
N ALA A 55 16.51 -0.56 30.10
CA ALA A 55 17.94 -0.58 29.82
C ALA A 55 18.30 -1.89 29.10
N ILE A 56 19.09 -1.80 28.03
CA ILE A 56 19.56 -2.95 27.25
C ILE A 56 21.08 -2.88 27.10
N SER A 57 21.71 -4.00 26.78
CA SER A 57 23.16 -4.11 26.50
C SER A 57 23.47 -4.16 25.00
N GLY A 58 22.54 -4.63 24.18
CA GLY A 58 22.77 -4.91 22.77
C GLY A 58 21.47 -5.19 22.02
N TYR A 59 21.51 -6.16 21.12
CA TYR A 59 20.35 -6.57 20.31
C TYR A 59 19.52 -7.69 20.95
N ASP A 60 20.01 -8.29 22.05
CA ASP A 60 19.41 -9.49 22.64
C ASP A 60 17.94 -9.31 23.07
N HIS A 61 17.62 -8.10 23.51
CA HIS A 61 16.28 -7.69 23.86
C HIS A 61 15.27 -7.84 22.70
N PHE A 62 15.72 -7.76 21.45
CA PHE A 62 14.84 -7.72 20.28
C PHE A 62 14.59 -9.07 19.62
N TRP A 63 15.14 -10.16 20.17
CA TRP A 63 14.84 -11.50 19.65
C TRP A 63 13.44 -11.98 20.04
N ASN A 64 13.01 -11.69 21.29
CA ASN A 64 11.76 -12.24 21.82
C ASN A 64 10.95 -11.26 22.69
N GLU A 65 11.49 -10.11 23.12
CA GLU A 65 10.79 -9.22 24.06
C GLU A 65 10.19 -7.97 23.41
N CYS A 66 10.86 -7.40 22.42
CA CYS A 66 10.42 -6.19 21.71
C CYS A 66 10.85 -6.23 20.24
N GLU A 67 10.20 -5.43 19.40
CA GLU A 67 10.63 -5.26 18.01
C GLU A 67 11.76 -4.24 17.90
N LEU A 68 12.82 -4.56 17.14
CA LEU A 68 13.97 -3.67 16.92
C LEU A 68 13.58 -2.46 16.09
N PHE A 69 12.80 -2.67 15.03
CA PHE A 69 12.22 -1.62 14.24
C PHE A 69 10.72 -1.67 14.48
N GLU A 70 10.11 -0.54 14.83
CA GLU A 70 8.68 -0.44 14.62
C GLU A 70 8.49 -0.60 13.12
N LEU A 71 7.72 -1.61 12.72
CA LEU A 71 7.09 -1.58 11.42
C LEU A 71 6.19 -0.34 11.42
N ARG A 72 6.74 0.85 11.10
CA ARG A 72 6.04 1.73 10.17
C ARG A 72 5.86 0.83 8.97
N GLN A 73 4.65 0.32 8.92
CA GLN A 73 4.24 -0.84 8.19
C GLN A 73 4.75 -0.72 6.75
N TYR A 74 4.81 -1.85 6.06
CA TYR A 74 4.46 -1.95 4.65
C TYR A 74 3.04 -1.36 4.37
N SER A 75 2.69 -0.20 4.90
CA SER A 75 1.40 0.50 4.77
C SER A 75 1.54 1.96 4.38
N ASP A 76 2.77 2.49 4.30
CA ASP A 76 2.99 3.57 3.34
C ASP A 76 2.94 2.93 1.95
N VAL A 77 1.72 2.52 1.55
CA VAL A 77 1.36 2.26 0.17
C VAL A 77 1.87 3.48 -0.56
N THR A 78 2.94 3.28 -1.31
CA THR A 78 3.62 4.40 -1.96
C THR A 78 2.57 5.15 -2.77
N PRO A 79 2.68 6.48 -2.96
CA PRO A 79 1.75 7.21 -3.82
C PRO A 79 1.55 6.50 -5.18
N PHE A 80 2.59 5.81 -5.67
CA PHE A 80 2.56 4.93 -6.83
C PHE A 80 1.65 3.69 -6.66
N GLU A 81 1.82 2.90 -5.61
CA GLU A 81 1.01 1.70 -5.36
C GLU A 81 -0.48 2.03 -5.18
N ARG A 82 -0.79 3.13 -4.49
CA ARG A 82 -2.17 3.59 -4.30
C ARG A 82 -2.81 3.97 -5.62
N HIS A 83 -2.06 4.72 -6.44
CA HIS A 83 -2.51 5.07 -7.78
C HIS A 83 -2.73 3.82 -8.65
N LEU A 84 -1.83 2.84 -8.58
CA LEU A 84 -2.01 1.57 -9.31
C LEU A 84 -3.26 0.83 -8.86
N GLU A 85 -3.53 0.76 -7.55
CA GLU A 85 -4.73 0.14 -7.01
C GLU A 85 -6.00 0.85 -7.50
N GLU A 86 -6.06 2.18 -7.41
CA GLU A 86 -7.18 3.00 -7.93
C GLU A 86 -7.42 2.75 -9.43
N VAL A 87 -6.35 2.70 -10.24
CA VAL A 87 -6.44 2.40 -11.68
C VAL A 87 -6.99 1.00 -11.90
N GLN A 88 -6.53 0.00 -11.15
CA GLN A 88 -7.00 -1.38 -11.27
C GLN A 88 -8.47 -1.52 -10.84
N ILE A 89 -8.89 -0.87 -9.75
CA ILE A 89 -10.28 -0.81 -9.32
C ILE A 89 -11.14 -0.18 -10.42
N GLY A 90 -10.73 0.97 -10.96
CA GLY A 90 -11.45 1.64 -12.04
C GLY A 90 -11.58 0.79 -13.30
N ARG A 91 -10.56 0.00 -13.64
CA ARG A 91 -10.63 -0.98 -14.76
C ARG A 91 -11.64 -2.09 -14.47
N ARG A 92 -11.62 -2.68 -13.27
CA ARG A 92 -12.56 -3.75 -12.87
C ARG A 92 -14.01 -3.26 -12.86
N VAL A 93 -14.26 -2.08 -12.31
CA VAL A 93 -15.60 -1.46 -12.32
C VAL A 93 -16.10 -1.25 -13.76
N LYS A 94 -15.24 -0.76 -14.67
CA LYS A 94 -15.61 -0.62 -16.10
C LYS A 94 -16.00 -1.96 -16.74
N VAL A 95 -15.27 -3.03 -16.44
CA VAL A 95 -15.59 -4.38 -16.96
C VAL A 95 -16.95 -4.84 -16.42
N GLN A 96 -17.22 -4.67 -15.13
CA GLN A 96 -18.51 -5.01 -14.51
C GLN A 96 -19.68 -4.21 -15.10
N LEU A 97 -19.47 -2.93 -15.39
CA LEU A 97 -20.48 -2.06 -16.03
C LEU A 97 -20.70 -2.38 -17.52
N THR A 98 -19.84 -3.20 -18.13
CA THR A 98 -19.94 -3.62 -19.52
C THR A 98 -19.88 -5.15 -19.62
N PRO A 99 -20.92 -5.86 -19.15
CA PRO A 99 -20.97 -7.32 -19.23
C PRO A 99 -21.04 -7.81 -20.69
N ILE A 100 -20.82 -9.11 -20.92
CA ILE A 100 -21.21 -9.74 -22.20
C ILE A 100 -22.66 -9.37 -22.55
N GLY A 101 -22.91 -9.08 -23.81
CA GLY A 101 -24.19 -8.58 -24.30
C GLY A 101 -24.29 -7.06 -24.37
N SER A 102 -23.38 -6.33 -23.71
CA SER A 102 -23.37 -4.88 -23.74
C SER A 102 -22.79 -4.31 -25.04
N THR A 103 -23.14 -3.06 -25.34
CA THR A 103 -22.50 -2.29 -26.40
C THR A 103 -21.35 -1.46 -25.83
N ILE A 104 -20.14 -1.65 -26.37
CA ILE A 104 -18.92 -0.96 -25.95
C ILE A 104 -18.32 -0.14 -27.10
N ARG A 105 -17.63 0.95 -26.77
CA ARG A 105 -16.93 1.79 -27.75
C ARG A 105 -15.50 1.33 -27.93
N CYS A 106 -15.07 1.20 -29.19
CA CYS A 106 -13.69 0.88 -29.55
C CYS A 106 -12.72 1.90 -28.91
N PRO A 107 -11.65 1.46 -28.21
CA PRO A 107 -10.65 2.36 -27.63
C PRO A 107 -9.97 3.29 -28.64
N LYS A 108 -9.79 2.83 -29.90
CA LYS A 108 -9.15 3.60 -30.97
C LYS A 108 -10.12 4.50 -31.73
N CYS A 109 -11.13 3.92 -32.38
CA CYS A 109 -12.01 4.66 -33.31
C CYS A 109 -13.38 5.03 -32.72
N ARG A 110 -13.68 4.64 -31.47
CA ARG A 110 -14.96 4.87 -30.78
C ARG A 110 -16.21 4.25 -31.42
N GLN A 111 -16.06 3.48 -32.50
CA GLN A 111 -17.13 2.67 -33.09
C GLN A 111 -17.83 1.82 -32.03
N ARG A 112 -19.15 1.69 -32.12
CA ARG A 112 -19.93 0.80 -31.26
C ARG A 112 -19.72 -0.65 -31.71
N ASN A 113 -19.33 -1.50 -30.77
CA ASN A 113 -19.13 -2.94 -30.95
C ASN A 113 -19.93 -3.67 -29.86
N PHE A 114 -20.42 -4.86 -30.21
CA PHE A 114 -21.05 -5.76 -29.26
C PHE A 114 -19.97 -6.52 -28.48
N LYS A 115 -20.10 -6.62 -27.17
CA LYS A 115 -19.18 -7.39 -26.33
C LYS A 115 -19.69 -8.84 -26.23
N ASP A 116 -19.00 -9.75 -26.88
CA ASP A 116 -19.27 -11.19 -26.90
C ASP A 116 -18.29 -12.02 -26.05
N ASN A 117 -17.17 -11.40 -25.64
CA ASN A 117 -16.12 -12.04 -24.86
C ASN A 117 -15.75 -11.17 -23.63
N GLU A 118 -15.53 -11.81 -22.48
CA GLU A 118 -15.15 -11.09 -21.26
C GLU A 118 -13.73 -10.51 -21.30
N GLU A 119 -12.80 -11.21 -21.93
CA GLU A 119 -11.38 -10.90 -21.91
C GLU A 119 -10.99 -9.87 -22.97
N TYR A 120 -11.60 -9.97 -24.15
CA TYR A 120 -11.22 -9.17 -25.31
C TYR A 120 -12.42 -8.57 -26.04
N ILE A 121 -12.26 -7.34 -26.50
CA ILE A 121 -13.20 -6.59 -27.33
C ILE A 121 -12.68 -6.64 -28.76
N PHE A 122 -13.43 -7.23 -29.68
CA PHE A 122 -13.14 -7.12 -31.11
C PHE A 122 -13.80 -5.86 -31.69
N CYS A 123 -13.02 -5.05 -32.43
CA CYS A 123 -13.58 -3.96 -33.21
C CYS A 123 -13.65 -4.33 -34.69
N TRP A 124 -14.85 -4.46 -35.24
CA TRP A 124 -15.05 -4.83 -36.64
C TRP A 124 -14.51 -3.77 -37.62
N ALA A 125 -14.61 -2.48 -37.26
CA ALA A 125 -14.11 -1.38 -38.09
C ALA A 125 -12.57 -1.27 -38.08
N CYS A 126 -11.93 -1.51 -36.93
CA CYS A 126 -10.47 -1.48 -36.83
C CYS A 126 -9.81 -2.82 -37.18
N ARG A 127 -10.57 -3.92 -37.18
CA ARG A 127 -10.07 -5.30 -37.32
C ARG A 127 -8.97 -5.62 -36.29
N ILE A 128 -9.15 -5.11 -35.06
CA ILE A 128 -8.19 -5.21 -33.96
C ILE A 128 -8.92 -5.66 -32.69
N HIS A 129 -8.26 -6.51 -31.90
CA HIS A 129 -8.68 -6.88 -30.55
C HIS A 129 -8.08 -5.93 -29.51
N TYR A 130 -8.87 -5.65 -28.48
CA TYR A 130 -8.45 -4.85 -27.33
C TYR A 130 -8.75 -5.62 -26.04
N CYS A 131 -7.89 -5.50 -25.04
CA CYS A 131 -8.16 -6.09 -23.73
C CYS A 131 -9.36 -5.38 -23.08
N SER A 132 -10.35 -6.14 -22.61
CA SER A 132 -11.51 -5.59 -21.91
C SER A 132 -11.12 -4.85 -20.64
N LEU A 133 -10.03 -5.25 -19.98
CA LEU A 133 -9.54 -4.67 -18.73
C LEU A 133 -8.70 -3.41 -18.95
N CYS A 134 -7.60 -3.50 -19.70
CA CYS A 134 -6.64 -2.40 -19.85
C CYS A 134 -6.85 -1.56 -21.12
N ARG A 135 -7.71 -2.00 -22.05
CA ARG A 135 -8.01 -1.35 -23.35
C ARG A 135 -6.83 -1.24 -24.31
N MET A 136 -5.70 -1.88 -24.02
CA MET A 136 -4.57 -1.98 -24.94
C MET A 136 -4.93 -2.90 -26.10
N ARG A 137 -4.32 -2.62 -27.26
CA ARG A 137 -4.37 -3.51 -28.43
C ARG A 137 -3.71 -4.85 -28.07
N VAL A 138 -4.37 -5.94 -28.45
CA VAL A 138 -3.88 -7.31 -28.28
C VAL A 138 -3.88 -7.97 -29.66
N ASP A 139 -2.80 -8.67 -30.00
CA ASP A 139 -2.75 -9.50 -31.21
C ASP A 139 -2.97 -10.99 -30.87
N ASP A 140 -3.05 -11.83 -31.90
CA ASP A 140 -3.31 -13.26 -31.74
C ASP A 140 -2.27 -13.99 -30.89
N LYS A 141 -1.00 -13.53 -30.90
CA LYS A 141 0.06 -14.09 -30.07
C LYS A 141 -0.19 -13.76 -28.61
N TYR A 142 -0.48 -12.50 -28.29
CA TYR A 142 -0.76 -12.04 -26.93
C TYR A 142 -2.07 -12.62 -26.35
N MET A 143 -3.08 -12.87 -27.20
CA MET A 143 -4.31 -13.56 -26.77
C MET A 143 -4.01 -15.00 -26.37
N LYS A 144 -3.21 -15.73 -27.16
CA LYS A 144 -2.81 -17.11 -26.87
C LYS A 144 -1.89 -17.23 -25.65
N SER A 145 -1.04 -16.23 -25.40
CA SER A 145 -0.18 -16.20 -24.22
C SER A 145 -0.90 -15.73 -22.95
N GLY A 146 -2.19 -15.42 -23.01
CA GLY A 146 -2.99 -15.04 -21.84
C GLY A 146 -2.72 -13.63 -21.33
N HIS A 147 -2.80 -12.62 -22.21
CA HIS A 147 -2.63 -11.22 -21.79
C HIS A 147 -3.65 -10.79 -20.72
N TYR A 148 -4.91 -11.20 -20.79
CA TYR A 148 -5.92 -10.74 -19.85
C TYR A 148 -5.52 -11.07 -18.39
N ARG A 149 -5.37 -10.03 -17.55
CA ARG A 149 -4.89 -10.09 -16.16
C ARG A 149 -3.43 -10.54 -15.97
N SER A 150 -2.64 -10.64 -17.04
CA SER A 150 -1.19 -10.83 -16.93
C SER A 150 -0.51 -9.65 -16.25
N SER A 151 0.76 -9.83 -15.83
CA SER A 151 1.61 -8.75 -15.29
C SER A 151 1.67 -7.55 -16.23
N GLU A 152 1.82 -7.78 -17.54
CA GLU A 152 1.78 -6.73 -18.56
C GLU A 152 0.42 -6.00 -18.59
N CYS A 153 -0.70 -6.73 -18.49
CA CYS A 153 -2.03 -6.13 -18.47
C CYS A 153 -2.27 -5.27 -17.23
N VAL A 154 -1.76 -5.68 -16.06
CA VAL A 154 -1.91 -4.92 -14.81
C VAL A 154 -0.85 -3.82 -14.63
N GLY A 155 0.10 -3.69 -15.58
CA GLY A 155 1.12 -2.63 -15.58
C GLY A 155 2.36 -2.96 -14.76
N LEU A 156 2.62 -4.24 -14.49
CA LEU A 156 3.76 -4.76 -13.70
C LEU A 156 4.84 -5.42 -14.56
N GLY A 157 4.69 -5.47 -15.89
CA GLY A 157 5.59 -6.20 -16.79
C GLY A 157 6.95 -5.54 -17.09
N ASN A 158 7.27 -4.41 -16.46
CA ASN A 158 8.51 -3.64 -16.72
C ASN A 158 9.44 -3.54 -15.50
N PHE A 159 9.34 -4.50 -14.57
CA PHE A 159 10.25 -4.65 -13.43
C PHE A 159 10.99 -5.97 -13.50
#